data_AF-A0A2V2GLS5-F1
#
_entry.id   AF-A0A2V2GLS5-F1
#
_cell.length_a   1.000
_cell.length_b   1.000
_cell.length_c   1.000
_cell.angle_alpha   90.00
_cell.angle_beta   90.00
_cell.angle_gamma   90.00
#
_symmetry.space_group_name_H-M   'P 1'
#
loop_
_entity.id
_entity.type
_entity.pdbx_description
1 polymer ?
#
loop_
_entity_poly.entity_id
_entity_poly.type
_entity_poly.pdbx_seq_one_letter_code
_entity_poly.pdbx_strand_id
1 'polypeptide(L)'
;MKRNFGFGCMRLPIKGAEADYDEFTRMVDMYMDAGFNYFDTARVFLEGQSETAVRDCIDGCPKHISIPDLFSFLNAMEIHHSHNSKYYYDEVYTKRNGKASDCIKCGRRERSCPQHLHIRELLQKVAAEFEKQQ
;
A
#
# COMPACT_ATOMS: atom_id res chain seq x y z
N MET A 1 2.92 -15.64 -25.77
CA MET A 1 3.39 -14.29 -26.16
C MET A 1 4.36 -13.80 -25.08
N LYS A 2 5.58 -13.37 -25.43
CA LYS A 2 6.50 -12.76 -24.45
C LYS A 2 5.95 -11.38 -24.08
N ARG A 3 5.80 -11.10 -22.78
CA ARG A 3 5.33 -9.81 -22.26
C ARG A 3 6.56 -8.93 -22.02
N ASN A 4 6.95 -8.15 -23.03
CA ASN A 4 8.18 -7.35 -23.02
C ASN A 4 7.91 -5.84 -22.87
N PHE A 5 6.81 -5.45 -22.21
CA PHE A 5 6.50 -4.04 -21.99
C PHE A 5 6.90 -3.65 -20.57
N GLY A 6 7.53 -2.49 -20.45
CA GLY A 6 7.84 -1.83 -19.18
C GLY A 6 7.05 -0.53 -19.07
N PHE A 7 6.61 -0.19 -17.86
CA PHE A 7 5.92 1.06 -17.59
C PHE A 7 6.93 2.11 -17.13
N GLY A 8 7.19 3.11 -17.96
CA GLY A 8 8.13 4.20 -17.64
C GLY A 8 7.50 5.25 -16.72
N CYS A 9 8.04 5.43 -15.53
CA CYS A 9 7.57 6.38 -14.51
C CYS A 9 8.37 7.69 -14.46
N MET A 10 9.14 7.98 -15.51
CA MET A 10 9.86 9.24 -15.68
C MET A 10 9.00 10.37 -16.28
N ARG A 11 7.72 10.18 -16.59
CA ARG A 11 6.83 11.26 -17.06
C ARG A 11 5.40 10.95 -16.61
N LEU A 12 5.16 11.08 -15.31
CA LEU A 12 3.85 10.83 -14.74
C LEU A 12 2.85 11.91 -15.19
N PRO A 13 1.55 11.59 -15.26
CA PRO A 13 0.49 12.59 -15.31
C PRO A 13 0.68 13.63 -14.19
N ILE A 14 0.48 14.91 -14.51
CA ILE A 14 0.70 16.03 -13.59
C ILE A 14 -0.60 16.81 -13.41
N LYS A 15 -0.92 17.17 -12.17
CA LYS A 15 -1.98 18.10 -11.81
C LYS A 15 -1.38 19.28 -11.06
N GLY A 16 -1.14 20.38 -11.78
CA GLY A 16 -0.41 21.53 -11.23
C GLY A 16 1.08 21.24 -11.09
N ALA A 17 1.58 21.13 -9.85
CA ALA A 17 2.99 20.84 -9.55
C ALA A 17 3.21 19.41 -9.02
N GLU A 18 2.15 18.62 -8.87
CA GLU A 18 2.20 17.28 -8.27
C GLU A 18 1.75 16.22 -9.27
N ALA A 19 2.19 14.98 -9.04
CA ALA A 19 1.69 13.82 -9.79
C ALA A 19 0.17 13.69 -9.63
N ASP A 20 -0.54 13.47 -10.73
CA ASP A 20 -1.97 13.15 -10.69
C ASP A 20 -2.15 11.67 -10.32
N TYR A 21 -2.35 11.41 -9.03
CA TYR A 21 -2.50 10.07 -8.48
C TYR A 21 -3.73 9.33 -9.01
N ASP A 22 -4.82 10.04 -9.32
CA ASP A 22 -6.06 9.42 -9.79
C ASP A 22 -5.84 8.84 -11.18
N GLU A 23 -5.28 9.65 -12.09
CA GLU A 23 -4.96 9.21 -13.45
C GLU A 23 -3.85 8.17 -13.44
N PHE A 24 -2.81 8.37 -12.63
CA PHE A 24 -1.70 7.41 -12.57
C PHE A 24 -2.14 6.06 -12.01
N THR A 25 -3.00 6.03 -10.98
CA THR A 25 -3.60 4.79 -10.46
C THR A 25 -4.37 4.06 -11.55
N ARG A 26 -5.17 4.77 -12.34
CA ARG A 26 -5.92 4.18 -13.46
C ARG A 26 -4.99 3.55 -14.50
N MET A 27 -3.89 4.21 -14.84
CA MET A 27 -2.89 3.67 -15.78
C MET A 27 -2.18 2.43 -15.22
N VAL A 28 -1.81 2.45 -13.94
CA VAL A 28 -1.18 1.31 -13.24
C VAL A 28 -2.12 0.11 -13.21
N ASP A 29 -3.38 0.32 -12.81
CA ASP A 29 -4.39 -0.75 -12.76
C ASP A 29 -4.58 -1.38 -14.15
N MET A 30 -4.72 -0.57 -15.21
CA MET A 30 -4.84 -1.08 -16.58
C MET A 30 -3.62 -1.89 -17.05
N TYR A 31 -2.41 -1.42 -16.71
CA TYR A 31 -1.17 -2.10 -17.05
C TYR A 31 -1.02 -3.45 -16.32
N MET A 32 -1.36 -3.49 -15.03
CA MET A 32 -1.35 -4.72 -14.24
C MET A 32 -2.45 -5.70 -14.66
N ASP A 33 -3.66 -5.22 -15.00
CA ASP A 33 -4.77 -6.05 -15.49
C ASP A 33 -4.46 -6.67 -16.86
N ALA A 34 -3.68 -5.99 -17.71
CA ALA A 34 -3.12 -6.57 -18.93
C ALA A 34 -2.01 -7.62 -18.66
N GLY A 35 -1.65 -7.81 -17.39
CA GLY A 35 -0.71 -8.80 -16.91
C GLY A 35 0.76 -8.42 -17.09
N PHE A 36 1.06 -7.13 -17.10
CA PHE A 36 2.43 -6.61 -17.04
C PHE A 36 2.79 -6.20 -15.61
N ASN A 37 4.09 -6.22 -15.28
CA ASN A 37 4.54 -6.02 -13.90
C ASN A 37 5.93 -5.36 -13.77
N TYR A 38 6.49 -4.83 -14.86
CA TYR A 38 7.79 -4.16 -14.84
C TYR A 38 7.60 -2.65 -14.86
N PHE A 39 8.03 -1.94 -13.81
CA PHE A 39 7.96 -0.49 -13.70
C PHE A 39 9.38 0.09 -13.64
N ASP A 40 9.64 1.12 -14.44
CA ASP A 40 10.93 1.80 -14.52
C ASP A 40 10.83 3.16 -13.79
N THR A 41 11.49 3.28 -12.65
CA THR A 41 11.45 4.47 -11.77
C THR A 41 12.80 5.18 -11.72
N ALA A 42 12.79 6.45 -11.30
CA ALA A 42 14.01 7.22 -11.12
C ALA A 42 13.95 8.10 -9.87
N ARG A 43 14.91 7.90 -8.95
CA ARG A 43 14.97 8.45 -7.58
C ARG A 43 14.86 9.98 -7.43
N VAL A 44 15.21 10.73 -8.47
CA VAL A 44 15.21 12.21 -8.46
C VAL A 44 14.18 12.81 -9.41
N PHE A 45 13.46 11.96 -10.14
CA PHE A 45 12.54 12.44 -11.15
C PHE A 45 11.27 13.00 -10.48
N LEU A 46 10.77 14.10 -11.04
CA LEU A 46 9.62 14.84 -10.51
C LEU A 46 9.82 15.20 -9.02
N GLU A 47 10.99 15.72 -8.68
CA GLU A 47 11.34 16.09 -7.30
C GLU A 47 11.21 14.94 -6.29
N GLY A 48 11.42 13.70 -6.75
CA GLY A 48 11.28 12.49 -5.93
C GLY A 48 9.87 11.91 -5.86
N GLN A 49 8.89 12.56 -6.50
CA GLN A 49 7.50 12.07 -6.51
C GLN A 49 7.33 10.77 -7.31
N SER A 50 8.24 10.45 -8.25
CA SER A 50 8.14 9.26 -9.10
C SER A 50 8.08 7.95 -8.29
N GLU A 51 8.99 7.76 -7.33
CA GLU A 51 9.04 6.53 -6.52
C GLU A 51 7.86 6.43 -5.54
N THR A 52 7.47 7.56 -4.93
CA THR A 52 6.32 7.64 -4.03
C THR A 52 5.03 7.30 -4.75
N ALA A 53 4.80 7.91 -5.92
CA ALA A 53 3.61 7.64 -6.71
C ALA A 53 3.52 6.17 -7.14
N VAL A 54 4.65 5.56 -7.52
CA VAL A 54 4.69 4.14 -7.91
C VAL A 54 4.34 3.23 -6.74
N ARG A 55 4.96 3.45 -5.57
CA ARG A 55 4.60 2.73 -4.34
C ARG A 55 3.11 2.85 -4.05
N ASP A 56 2.58 4.07 -4.04
CA ASP A 56 1.23 4.34 -3.60
C ASP A 56 0.18 3.86 -4.62
N CYS A 57 0.45 3.91 -5.92
CA CYS A 57 -0.47 3.41 -6.94
C CYS A 57 -0.43 1.88 -7.04
N ILE A 58 0.76 1.27 -6.94
CA ILE A 58 0.89 -0.20 -6.99
C ILE A 58 0.35 -0.81 -5.70
N ASP A 59 0.71 -0.29 -4.52
CA ASP A 59 0.47 -0.89 -3.19
C ASP A 59 -0.53 -0.12 -2.30
N GLY A 60 -1.10 1.00 -2.74
CA GLY A 60 -2.06 1.79 -1.94
C GLY A 60 -3.43 1.14 -1.74
N CYS A 61 -3.82 0.90 -0.49
CA CYS A 61 -5.18 0.46 -0.20
C CYS A 61 -6.20 1.56 -0.57
N PRO A 62 -7.36 1.26 -1.20
CA PRO A 62 -8.40 2.28 -1.47
C PRO A 62 -9.01 2.88 -0.20
N LYS A 63 -8.73 2.28 0.97
CA LYS A 63 -9.09 2.80 2.28
C LYS A 63 -7.91 3.49 2.97
N HIS A 64 -6.82 3.74 2.24
CA HIS A 64 -5.58 4.34 2.74
C HIS A 64 -5.03 3.63 3.99
N ILE A 65 -5.20 2.30 4.08
CA ILE A 65 -4.64 1.47 5.14
C ILE A 65 -3.16 1.22 4.84
N SER A 66 -2.26 1.55 5.77
CA SER A 66 -0.83 1.23 5.63
C SER A 66 -0.54 -0.23 5.99
N ILE A 67 -0.89 -1.15 5.07
CA ILE A 67 -0.78 -2.60 5.28
C ILE A 67 0.64 -3.03 5.70
N PRO A 68 1.74 -2.59 5.03
CA PRO A 68 3.09 -3.03 5.40
C PRO A 68 3.49 -2.61 6.82
N ASP A 69 3.12 -1.38 7.21
CA ASP A 69 3.45 -0.85 8.53
C ASP A 69 2.65 -1.56 9.63
N LEU A 70 1.36 -1.81 9.40
CA LEU A 70 0.52 -2.55 10.33
C LEU A 70 0.99 -3.99 10.54
N PHE A 71 1.47 -4.65 9.49
CA PHE A 71 2.00 -6.02 9.59
C PHE A 71 3.37 -6.04 10.27
N SER A 72 4.24 -5.07 9.97
CA SER A 72 5.51 -4.91 10.67
C SER A 72 5.29 -4.66 12.16
N PHE A 73 4.28 -3.84 12.49
CA PHE A 73 3.87 -3.58 13.86
C PHE A 73 3.33 -4.82 14.56
N LEU A 74 2.43 -5.59 13.91
CA LEU A 74 1.93 -6.85 14.44
C LEU A 74 3.08 -7.82 14.75
N ASN A 75 3.99 -8.02 13.80
CA ASN A 75 5.16 -8.90 13.98
C ASN A 75 6.03 -8.44 15.16
N ALA A 76 6.27 -7.13 15.29
CA ALA A 76 7.05 -6.58 16.41
C ALA A 76 6.36 -6.83 17.76
N MET A 77 5.03 -6.72 17.83
CA MET A 77 4.27 -7.00 19.05
C MET A 77 4.26 -8.49 19.42
N GLU A 78 4.23 -9.38 18.43
CA GLU A 78 4.31 -10.82 18.66
C GLU A 78 5.69 -11.26 19.17
N ILE A 79 6.77 -10.61 18.74
CA ILE A 79 8.14 -10.96 19.15
C ILE A 79 8.51 -10.32 20.48
N HIS A 80 8.22 -9.03 20.65
CA HIS A 80 8.78 -8.23 21.74
C HIS A 80 7.79 -7.90 22.86
N HIS A 81 6.50 -8.25 22.72
CA HIS A 81 5.45 -7.98 23.71
C HIS A 81 5.53 -6.56 24.33
N SER A 82 5.57 -5.54 23.46
CA SER A 82 5.76 -4.16 23.89
C SER A 82 4.52 -3.60 24.59
N HIS A 83 4.75 -2.80 25.63
CA HIS A 83 3.73 -1.93 26.21
C HIS A 83 3.48 -0.72 25.28
N ASN A 84 2.28 -0.13 25.33
CA ASN A 84 1.79 1.00 24.51
C ASN A 84 1.33 0.69 23.07
N SER A 85 1.02 -0.57 22.75
CA SER A 85 0.57 -0.97 21.41
C SER A 85 -0.62 -0.14 20.89
N LYS A 86 -1.57 0.17 21.77
CA LYS A 86 -2.74 1.01 21.46
C LYS A 86 -2.37 2.43 21.02
N TYR A 87 -1.44 3.09 21.71
CA TYR A 87 -0.99 4.45 21.36
C TYR A 87 -0.37 4.48 19.96
N TYR A 88 0.55 3.56 19.67
CA TYR A 88 1.18 3.50 18.35
C TYR A 88 0.16 3.19 17.26
N TYR A 89 -0.76 2.26 17.51
CA TYR A 89 -1.83 1.96 16.56
C TYR A 89 -2.69 3.20 16.25
N ASP A 90 -3.21 3.86 17.29
CA ASP A 90 -4.15 4.98 17.14
C ASP A 90 -3.46 6.27 16.67
N GLU A 91 -2.33 6.65 17.26
CA GLU A 91 -1.70 7.97 17.02
C GLU A 91 -0.65 7.98 15.90
N VAL A 92 0.04 6.85 15.68
CA VAL A 92 1.13 6.77 14.68
C VAL A 92 0.61 6.17 13.37
N TYR A 93 -0.03 5.00 13.43
CA TYR A 93 -0.36 4.27 12.22
C TYR A 93 -1.73 4.62 11.62
N THR A 94 -2.74 4.90 12.44
CA THR A 94 -4.13 5.08 11.97
C THR A 94 -4.68 6.50 12.12
N LYS A 95 -3.94 7.44 12.71
CA LYS A 95 -4.41 8.83 12.86
C LYS A 95 -4.69 9.54 11.54
N ARG A 96 -3.87 9.27 10.51
CA ARG A 96 -3.96 9.87 9.16
C ARG A 96 -4.25 8.84 8.06
N ASN A 97 -4.43 7.58 8.43
CA ASN A 97 -4.61 6.44 7.53
C ASN A 97 -5.87 5.66 7.94
N GLY A 98 -6.35 4.77 7.07
CA GLY A 98 -7.44 3.86 7.42
C GLY A 98 -7.02 2.86 8.50
N LYS A 99 -7.98 2.50 9.37
CA LYS A 99 -7.83 1.41 10.33
C LYS A 99 -7.85 0.06 9.64
N ALA A 100 -7.29 -0.96 10.29
CA ALA A 100 -7.35 -2.32 9.78
C ALA A 100 -8.80 -2.80 9.56
N SER A 101 -9.73 -2.41 10.45
CA SER A 101 -11.16 -2.69 10.31
C SER A 101 -11.84 -2.01 9.14
N ASP A 102 -11.27 -0.95 8.56
CA ASP A 102 -11.84 -0.26 7.39
C ASP A 102 -11.70 -1.09 6.11
N CYS A 103 -10.97 -2.22 6.16
CA CYS A 103 -10.73 -3.09 5.01
C CYS A 103 -12.05 -3.61 4.38
N ILE A 104 -12.33 -3.16 3.16
CA ILE A 104 -13.49 -3.61 2.35
C ILE A 104 -13.25 -4.96 1.64
N LYS A 105 -12.17 -5.67 1.98
CA LYS A 105 -11.84 -6.99 1.45
C LYS A 105 -11.79 -7.08 -0.09
N CYS A 106 -11.35 -6.01 -0.77
CA CYS A 106 -11.28 -5.96 -2.25
C CYS A 106 -10.29 -6.97 -2.87
N GLY A 107 -9.35 -7.49 -2.07
CA GLY A 107 -8.37 -8.51 -2.48
C GLY A 107 -7.27 -8.02 -3.43
N ARG A 108 -7.25 -6.72 -3.80
CA ARG A 108 -6.26 -6.15 -4.74
C ARG A 108 -4.82 -6.45 -4.28
N ARG A 109 -4.55 -6.20 -3.00
CA ARG A 109 -3.23 -6.34 -2.37
C ARG A 109 -2.80 -7.81 -2.27
N GLU A 110 -3.73 -8.73 -2.06
CA GLU A 110 -3.39 -10.17 -2.02
C GLU A 110 -3.03 -10.70 -3.40
N ARG A 111 -3.76 -10.29 -4.44
CA ARG A 111 -3.48 -10.70 -5.82
C ARG A 111 -2.13 -10.20 -6.31
N SER A 112 -1.72 -9.01 -5.89
CA SER A 112 -0.41 -8.43 -6.26
C SER A 112 0.74 -8.92 -5.38
N CYS A 113 0.47 -9.58 -4.24
CA CYS A 113 1.51 -9.96 -3.29
C CYS A 113 2.37 -11.10 -3.84
N PRO A 114 3.68 -10.89 -4.05
CA PRO A 114 4.58 -11.94 -4.57
C PRO A 114 4.79 -13.09 -3.58
N GLN A 115 4.54 -12.86 -2.29
CA GLN A 115 4.63 -13.86 -1.22
C GLN A 115 3.30 -14.58 -0.97
N HIS A 116 2.25 -14.29 -1.76
CA HIS A 116 0.93 -14.91 -1.63
C HIS A 116 0.34 -14.85 -0.21
N LEU A 117 0.55 -13.73 0.50
CA LEU A 117 0.02 -13.55 1.85
C LEU A 117 -1.51 -13.38 1.83
N HIS A 118 -2.18 -13.94 2.85
CA HIS A 118 -3.61 -13.74 3.12
C HIS A 118 -3.86 -12.39 3.82
N ILE A 119 -3.58 -11.29 3.12
CA ILE A 119 -3.60 -9.92 3.65
C ILE A 119 -4.94 -9.56 4.31
N ARG A 120 -6.08 -10.00 3.76
CA ARG A 120 -7.41 -9.74 4.33
C ARG A 120 -7.56 -10.38 5.71
N GLU A 121 -7.08 -11.60 5.88
CA GLU A 121 -7.12 -12.32 7.16
C GLU A 121 -6.14 -11.69 8.16
N LEU A 122 -4.93 -11.33 7.69
CA LEU A 122 -3.94 -10.64 8.52
C LEU A 122 -4.46 -9.28 9.01
N LEU A 123 -5.17 -8.51 8.16
CA LEU A 123 -5.81 -7.25 8.59
C LEU A 123 -6.91 -7.49 9.63
N GLN A 124 -7.68 -8.58 9.51
CA GLN A 124 -8.64 -8.94 10.55
C GLN A 124 -7.94 -9.28 11.87
N LYS A 125 -6.78 -9.95 11.83
CA LYS A 125 -5.95 -10.22 13.02
C LYS A 125 -5.45 -8.93 13.66
N VAL A 126 -4.94 -7.98 12.86
CA VAL A 126 -4.52 -6.65 13.33
C VAL A 126 -5.69 -5.93 14.03
N ALA A 127 -6.88 -5.90 13.41
CA ALA A 127 -8.05 -5.27 14.01
C ALA A 127 -8.45 -5.97 15.32
N ALA A 128 -8.44 -7.30 15.36
CA ALA A 128 -8.79 -8.07 16.54
C ALA A 128 -7.83 -7.87 17.72
N GLU A 129 -6.56 -7.57 17.44
CA GLU A 129 -5.52 -7.34 18.44
C GLU A 129 -5.55 -5.89 18.97
N PHE A 130 -5.64 -4.91 18.09
CA PHE A 130 -5.39 -3.51 18.45
C PHE A 130 -6.64 -2.62 18.58
N GLU A 131 -7.78 -3.02 18.01
CA GLU A 131 -8.99 -2.20 18.00
C GLU A 131 -10.04 -2.59 19.04
N LYS A 132 -9.90 -3.75 19.69
CA LYS A 132 -10.81 -4.11 20.78
C LYS A 132 -10.73 -3.07 21.89
N GLN A 133 -11.89 -2.60 22.34
CA GLN A 133 -12.01 -1.73 23.50
C GLN A 133 -11.52 -2.53 24.71
N GLN A 134 -10.45 -2.05 25.36
CA GLN A 134 -10.20 -2.39 26.76
C GLN A 134 -11.23 -1.71 27.64
#